data_AF-A0A914RUK8-F1
#
_entry.id   AF-A0A914RUK8-F1
#
_cell.length_a   1.000
_cell.length_b   1.000
_cell.length_c   1.000
_cell.angle_alpha   90.00
_cell.angle_beta   90.00
_cell.angle_gamma   90.00
#
_symmetry.space_group_name_H-M   'P 1'
#
loop_
_entity.id
_entity.type
_entity.pdbx_description
1 polymer ?
#
loop_
_entity_poly.entity_id
_entity_poly.type
_entity_poly.pdbx_seq_one_letter_code
_entity_poly.pdbx_strand_id
1 'polypeptide(L)'
;MIAMKIHPQVIIAGYRKALNIAQEALKASAKPSGCVVLTFVLRKNCIRVVCSRNMREDLLKIARTTLGSKILSQHKEHFAELAVKAVLRLKGSDNLGAIQIIKKLGGAMDESYLDEGFLLEKKPGMYQPKRVEDAKILIANTPMDTDKVYWSAVCLGVAEVLCEIKA
;
A
#
# COMPACT_ATOMS: atom_id res chain seq x y z
N MET A 1 3.23 -40.77 -14.46
CA MET A 1 3.27 -41.42 -13.12
C MET A 1 2.03 -42.25 -12.82
N ILE A 2 0.81 -41.75 -13.05
CA ILE A 2 -0.41 -42.59 -12.96
C ILE A 2 -0.41 -43.68 -14.05
N ALA A 3 0.05 -43.34 -15.26
CA ALA A 3 0.33 -44.31 -16.33
C ALA A 3 1.38 -45.38 -15.96
N MET A 4 2.19 -45.15 -14.93
CA MET A 4 3.19 -46.10 -14.42
C MET A 4 2.64 -46.95 -13.26
N LYS A 5 1.31 -46.97 -13.04
CA LYS A 5 0.62 -47.74 -12.00
C LYS A 5 1.04 -47.41 -10.55
N ILE A 6 1.58 -46.22 -10.29
CA ILE A 6 1.87 -45.77 -8.92
C ILE A 6 0.58 -45.26 -8.27
N HIS A 7 0.28 -45.73 -7.05
CA HIS A 7 -0.90 -45.29 -6.33
C HIS A 7 -0.87 -43.78 -6.05
N PRO A 8 -1.94 -43.00 -6.33
CA PRO A 8 -1.95 -41.55 -6.17
C PRO A 8 -1.55 -41.05 -4.78
N GLN A 9 -1.87 -41.81 -3.73
CA GLN A 9 -1.51 -41.47 -2.35
C GLN A 9 0.01 -41.40 -2.13
N VAL A 10 0.78 -42.27 -2.80
CA VAL A 10 2.25 -42.30 -2.71
C VAL A 10 2.84 -41.09 -3.43
N ILE A 11 2.25 -40.70 -4.56
CA ILE A 11 2.64 -39.50 -5.30
C ILE A 11 2.45 -38.27 -4.42
N ILE A 12 1.27 -38.10 -3.81
CA ILE A 12 0.98 -36.97 -2.91
C ILE A 12 1.97 -36.92 -1.74
N ALA A 13 2.25 -38.07 -1.11
CA ALA A 13 3.21 -38.14 -0.01
C ALA A 13 4.64 -37.75 -0.44
N GLY A 14 5.06 -38.19 -1.63
CA GLY A 14 6.36 -37.82 -2.22
C GLY A 14 6.46 -36.33 -2.50
N TYR A 15 5.45 -35.72 -3.13
CA TYR A 15 5.42 -34.28 -3.42
C TYR A 15 5.46 -33.42 -2.15
N ARG A 16 4.78 -33.84 -1.07
CA ARG A 16 4.84 -33.13 0.22
C ARG A 16 6.25 -33.13 0.81
N LYS A 17 6.97 -34.26 0.75
CA LYS A 17 8.36 -34.35 1.22
C LYS A 17 9.29 -33.49 0.36
N ALA A 18 9.15 -33.56 -0.96
CA ALA A 18 9.94 -32.75 -1.88
C ALA A 18 9.70 -31.25 -1.68
N LEU A 19 8.46 -30.84 -1.41
CA LEU A 19 8.10 -29.45 -1.14
C LEU A 19 8.82 -28.91 0.10
N ASN A 20 8.89 -29.69 1.19
CA ASN A 20 9.59 -29.28 2.41
C ASN A 20 11.09 -29.04 2.15
N ILE A 21 11.74 -29.97 1.44
CA ILE A 21 13.17 -29.85 1.08
C ILE A 21 13.40 -28.62 0.19
N ALA A 22 12.52 -28.38 -0.78
CA ALA A 22 12.60 -27.21 -1.63
C ALA A 22 12.44 -25.90 -0.84
N GLN A 23 11.54 -25.85 0.15
CA GLN A 23 11.38 -24.69 1.03
C GLN A 23 12.64 -24.45 1.89
N GLU A 24 13.25 -25.49 2.42
CA GLU A 24 14.50 -25.39 3.19
C GLU A 24 15.65 -24.87 2.33
N ALA A 25 15.82 -25.41 1.12
CA ALA A 25 16.83 -24.94 0.17
C ALA A 25 16.62 -23.47 -0.23
N LEU A 26 15.36 -23.04 -0.40
CA LEU A 26 15.03 -21.65 -0.70
C LEU A 26 15.34 -20.72 0.47
N LYS A 27 15.04 -21.12 1.70
CA LYS A 27 15.42 -20.37 2.91
C LYS A 27 16.93 -20.25 3.06
N ALA A 28 17.69 -21.31 2.76
CA ALA A 28 19.15 -21.29 2.79
C ALA A 28 19.76 -20.39 1.71
N SER A 29 19.11 -20.27 0.55
CA SER A 29 19.58 -19.47 -0.59
C SER A 29 19.15 -17.99 -0.52
N ALA A 30 18.14 -17.68 0.30
CA ALA A 30 17.59 -16.34 0.42
C ALA A 30 18.62 -15.38 1.03
N LYS A 31 19.02 -14.37 0.26
CA LYS A 31 19.90 -13.29 0.73
C LYS A 31 19.05 -12.22 1.41
N PRO A 32 19.37 -11.81 2.66
CA PRO A 32 18.68 -10.67 3.27
C PRO A 32 19.10 -9.40 2.53
N SER A 33 18.14 -8.71 1.91
CA SER A 33 18.35 -7.36 1.37
C SER A 33 18.46 -6.36 2.53
N GLY A 34 19.49 -5.50 2.50
CA GLY A 34 19.70 -4.33 3.37
C GLY A 34 19.25 -4.46 4.83
N CYS A 35 20.15 -4.95 5.69
CA CYS A 35 20.05 -5.04 7.16
C CYS A 35 18.95 -4.17 7.81
N VAL A 36 17.89 -4.83 8.27
CA VAL A 36 16.99 -4.30 9.29
C VAL A 36 17.48 -4.86 10.62
N VAL A 37 18.08 -4.02 11.46
CA VAL A 37 18.09 -4.29 12.90
C VAL A 37 16.66 -4.07 13.36
N LEU A 38 15.91 -5.17 13.45
CA LEU A 38 14.67 -5.19 14.21
C LEU A 38 15.05 -5.08 15.68
N THR A 39 15.21 -3.86 16.21
CA THR A 39 15.25 -3.70 17.66
C THR A 39 13.84 -3.93 18.18
N PHE A 40 13.57 -5.16 18.59
CA PHE A 40 12.34 -5.56 19.25
C PHE A 40 12.28 -4.87 20.62
N VAL A 41 11.85 -3.61 20.68
CA VAL A 41 11.55 -2.97 21.96
C VAL A 41 10.19 -3.47 22.40
N LEU A 42 10.19 -4.35 23.41
CA LEU A 42 9.05 -5.02 24.05
C LEU A 42 8.02 -4.07 24.71
N ARG A 43 7.86 -2.83 24.28
CA ARG A 43 6.89 -1.90 24.87
C ARG A 43 6.32 -0.95 23.82
N LYS A 44 5.09 -1.28 23.41
CA LYS A 44 4.18 -0.58 22.47
C LYS A 44 4.50 -0.77 20.99
N ASN A 45 3.50 -1.27 20.26
CA ASN A 45 3.46 -1.55 18.81
C ASN A 45 3.95 -0.37 17.94
N CYS A 46 5.27 -0.22 17.81
CA CYS A 46 5.88 0.67 16.85
C CYS A 46 7.15 0.01 16.33
N ILE A 47 7.06 -0.54 15.12
CA ILE A 47 8.21 -1.01 14.36
C ILE A 47 8.89 0.25 13.81
N ARG A 48 9.97 0.70 14.45
CA ARG A 48 10.84 1.73 13.86
C ARG A 48 11.70 1.07 12.79
N VAL A 49 11.29 1.23 11.54
CA VAL A 49 12.12 0.88 10.39
C VAL A 49 13.23 1.92 10.25
N VAL A 50 14.47 1.54 10.54
CA VAL A 50 15.65 2.34 10.23
C VAL A 50 16.10 1.95 8.83
N CYS A 51 15.86 2.84 7.86
CA CYS A 51 16.15 2.58 6.46
C CYS A 51 17.66 2.72 6.17
N SER A 52 18.31 1.63 5.80
CA SER A 52 19.64 1.67 5.17
C SER A 52 19.54 2.20 3.74
N ARG A 53 20.60 2.86 3.26
CA ARG A 53 20.71 3.48 1.93
C ARG A 53 20.41 2.50 0.78
N ASN A 54 20.61 1.20 0.99
CA ASN A 54 20.41 0.16 -0.02
C ASN A 54 18.97 -0.38 -0.12
N MET A 55 18.12 -0.18 0.90
CA MET A 55 16.78 -0.79 0.94
C MET A 55 15.87 -0.26 -0.18
N ARG A 56 15.97 1.03 -0.47
CA ARG A 56 15.16 1.66 -1.52
C ARG A 56 15.52 1.14 -2.91
N GLU A 57 16.80 0.92 -3.18
CA GLU A 57 17.26 0.41 -4.48
C GLU A 57 16.83 -1.05 -4.70
N ASP A 58 16.89 -1.87 -3.65
CA ASP A 58 16.44 -3.26 -3.73
C ASP A 58 14.93 -3.35 -3.91
N LEU A 59 14.15 -2.48 -3.24
CA LEU A 59 12.71 -2.36 -3.47
C LEU A 59 12.39 -1.92 -4.90
N LEU A 60 13.16 -0.98 -5.46
CA LEU A 60 13.00 -0.55 -6.84
C LEU A 60 13.30 -1.69 -7.82
N LYS A 61 14.36 -2.48 -7.61
CA LYS A 61 14.67 -3.66 -8.43
C LYS A 61 13.51 -4.65 -8.41
N ILE A 62 12.99 -4.97 -7.22
CA ILE A 62 11.85 -5.89 -7.06
C ILE A 62 10.61 -5.36 -7.81
N ALA A 63 10.26 -4.08 -7.60
CA ALA A 63 9.11 -3.46 -8.26
C ALA A 63 9.25 -3.42 -9.79
N ARG A 64 10.44 -3.14 -10.32
CA ARG A 64 10.70 -3.17 -11.76
C ARG A 64 10.52 -4.57 -12.35
N THR A 65 10.97 -5.62 -11.64
CA THR A 65 10.82 -7.00 -12.09
C THR A 65 9.35 -7.45 -12.11
N THR A 66 8.55 -7.10 -11.09
CA THR A 66 7.13 -7.49 -11.04
C THR A 66 6.30 -6.81 -12.12
N LEU A 67 6.58 -5.53 -12.42
CA LEU A 67 5.89 -4.76 -13.45
C LEU A 67 6.29 -5.16 -14.88
N GLY A 68 7.44 -5.81 -15.06
CA GLY A 68 7.97 -6.19 -16.38
C GLY A 68 7.07 -7.14 -17.18
N SER A 69 6.21 -7.92 -16.53
CA SER A 69 5.27 -8.85 -17.20
C SER A 69 3.87 -8.25 -17.45
N LYS A 70 3.68 -6.95 -17.20
CA LYS A 70 2.39 -6.26 -17.32
C LYS A 70 2.40 -5.24 -18.46
N ILE A 71 1.22 -4.78 -18.85
CA ILE A 71 1.03 -3.70 -19.83
C ILE A 71 1.82 -2.44 -19.44
N LEU A 72 2.03 -2.24 -18.13
CA LEU A 72 2.81 -1.14 -17.55
C LEU A 72 4.34 -1.24 -17.81
N SER A 73 4.81 -2.24 -18.56
CA SER A 73 6.24 -2.48 -18.81
C SER A 73 6.97 -1.32 -19.49
N GLN A 74 6.26 -0.54 -20.32
CA GLN A 74 6.80 0.64 -21.01
C GLN A 74 7.17 1.76 -20.01
N HIS A 75 6.36 1.95 -18.97
CA HIS A 75 6.53 2.98 -17.94
C HIS A 75 6.89 2.38 -16.57
N LYS A 76 7.58 1.24 -16.57
CA LYS A 76 7.90 0.47 -15.34
C LYS A 76 8.71 1.28 -14.33
N GLU A 77 9.52 2.23 -14.80
CA GLU A 77 10.37 3.05 -13.94
C GLU A 77 9.53 4.00 -13.08
N HIS A 78 8.62 4.73 -13.73
CA HIS A 78 7.71 5.68 -13.09
C HIS A 78 6.80 4.99 -12.07
N PHE A 79 6.15 3.88 -12.47
CA PHE A 79 5.27 3.13 -11.58
C PHE A 79 6.02 2.41 -10.45
N ALA A 80 7.27 1.97 -10.68
CA ALA A 80 8.09 1.39 -9.61
C ALA A 80 8.44 2.44 -8.56
N GLU A 81 8.85 3.64 -8.97
CA GLU A 81 9.10 4.74 -8.05
C GLU A 81 7.84 5.14 -7.27
N LEU A 82 6.71 5.23 -7.96
CA LEU A 82 5.42 5.57 -7.36
C LEU A 82 5.04 4.58 -6.25
N ALA A 83 5.13 3.28 -6.54
CA ALA A 83 4.81 2.23 -5.59
C ALA A 83 5.76 2.24 -4.38
N VAL A 84 7.07 2.38 -4.61
CA VAL A 84 8.06 2.42 -3.53
C VAL A 84 7.86 3.66 -2.64
N LYS A 85 7.60 4.83 -3.24
CA LYS A 85 7.29 6.06 -2.48
C LYS A 85 6.03 5.87 -1.61
N ALA A 86 4.98 5.26 -2.13
CA ALA A 86 3.75 5.01 -1.38
C ALA A 86 3.97 4.06 -0.18
N VAL A 87 4.70 2.96 -0.39
CA VAL A 87 4.98 1.96 0.66
C VAL A 87 5.89 2.54 1.75
N LEU A 88 6.90 3.34 1.39
CA LEU A 88 7.79 3.98 2.37
C LEU A 88 7.04 4.94 3.31
N ARG A 89 5.93 5.55 2.85
CA ARG A 89 5.09 6.42 3.69
C ARG A 89 4.31 5.66 4.76
N LEU A 90 4.02 4.37 4.56
CA LEU A 90 3.29 3.54 5.53
C LEU A 90 4.08 3.24 6.81
N LYS A 91 5.39 3.57 6.87
CA LYS A 91 6.26 3.44 8.06
C LYS A 91 6.15 2.09 8.80
N GLY A 92 5.96 1.00 8.06
CA GLY A 92 5.86 -0.36 8.62
C GLY A 92 4.46 -0.77 9.10
N SER A 93 3.41 -0.04 8.69
CA SER A 93 2.04 -0.56 8.76
C SER A 93 1.75 -1.45 7.56
N ASP A 94 1.21 -2.65 7.82
CA ASP A 94 0.84 -3.63 6.78
C ASP A 94 -0.55 -3.35 6.17
N ASN A 95 -1.13 -2.20 6.52
CA ASN A 95 -2.50 -1.83 6.14
C ASN A 95 -2.53 -1.29 4.70
N LEU A 96 -2.71 -2.19 3.73
CA LEU A 96 -2.87 -1.83 2.32
C LEU A 96 -4.09 -0.91 2.07
N GLY A 97 -5.10 -0.93 2.95
CA GLY A 97 -6.26 -0.04 2.87
C GLY A 97 -5.95 1.44 3.10
N ALA A 98 -4.77 1.78 3.65
CA ALA A 98 -4.33 3.16 3.79
C ALA A 98 -3.84 3.77 2.47
N ILE A 99 -3.55 2.94 1.44
CA ILE A 99 -3.20 3.42 0.10
C ILE A 99 -4.49 3.49 -0.73
N GLN A 100 -4.99 4.69 -0.94
CA GLN A 100 -6.14 4.92 -1.81
C GLN A 100 -5.69 5.02 -3.27
N ILE A 101 -6.31 4.23 -4.15
CA ILE A 101 -6.06 4.27 -5.59
C ILE A 101 -7.30 4.85 -6.27
N ILE A 102 -7.16 6.05 -6.82
CA ILE A 102 -8.20 6.73 -7.59
C ILE A 102 -7.89 6.60 -9.08
N LYS A 103 -8.88 6.20 -9.86
CA LYS A 103 -8.76 6.02 -11.31
C LYS A 103 -9.61 7.08 -12.00
N LYS A 104 -8.96 8.03 -12.68
CA LYS A 104 -9.63 8.98 -13.55
C LYS A 104 -9.52 8.50 -15.00
N LEU A 105 -10.60 8.70 -15.76
CA LEU A 105 -10.60 8.44 -17.20
C LEU A 105 -9.99 9.64 -17.92
N GLY A 106 -9.12 9.37 -18.90
CA GLY A 106 -8.38 10.40 -19.65
C GLY A 106 -6.95 10.60 -19.13
N GLY A 107 -6.14 11.30 -19.92
CA GLY A 107 -4.72 11.55 -19.64
C GLY A 107 -3.77 10.45 -20.14
N ALA A 108 -2.47 10.73 -20.03
CA ALA A 108 -1.41 9.77 -20.32
C ALA A 108 -1.04 8.97 -19.05
N MET A 109 -0.51 7.76 -19.21
CA MET A 109 -0.11 6.93 -18.07
C MET A 109 1.01 7.57 -17.23
N ASP A 110 1.87 8.37 -17.87
CA ASP A 110 2.93 9.14 -17.23
C ASP A 110 2.43 10.26 -16.31
N GLU A 111 1.18 10.72 -16.50
CA GLU A 111 0.58 11.76 -15.67
C GLU A 111 0.10 11.24 -14.30
N SER A 112 0.25 9.93 -14.04
CA SER A 112 -0.08 9.34 -12.74
C SER A 112 0.91 9.83 -11.68
N TYR A 113 0.43 10.36 -10.55
CA TYR A 113 1.30 10.82 -9.45
C TYR A 113 0.79 10.37 -8.09
N LEU A 114 1.65 10.50 -7.08
CA LEU A 114 1.35 10.22 -5.69
C LEU A 114 1.22 11.56 -4.97
N ASP A 115 0.01 11.89 -4.54
CA ASP A 115 -0.25 13.07 -3.73
C ASP A 115 0.24 12.85 -2.29
N GLU A 116 0.66 13.93 -1.61
CA GLU A 116 1.01 13.92 -0.18
C GLU A 116 -0.21 13.98 0.72
N GLY A 117 -1.33 14.51 0.20
CA GLY A 117 -2.60 14.64 0.90
C GLY A 117 -3.57 13.49 0.68
N PHE A 118 -4.79 13.68 1.16
CA PHE A 118 -5.92 12.79 0.94
C PHE A 118 -6.78 13.32 -0.20
N LEU A 119 -7.00 12.50 -1.23
CA LEU A 119 -7.77 12.90 -2.42
C LEU A 119 -9.21 12.40 -2.31
N LEU A 120 -10.16 13.34 -2.39
CA LEU A 120 -11.60 13.06 -2.34
C LEU A 120 -12.23 13.27 -3.71
N GLU A 121 -12.95 12.26 -4.22
CA GLU A 121 -13.73 12.38 -5.46
C GLU A 121 -15.08 13.09 -5.22
N LYS A 122 -15.04 14.34 -4.74
CA LYS A 122 -16.25 15.13 -4.51
C LYS A 122 -16.13 16.52 -5.13
N LYS A 123 -17.18 16.94 -5.83
CA LYS A 123 -17.31 18.30 -6.34
C LYS A 123 -17.79 19.22 -5.21
N PRO A 124 -17.21 20.42 -5.06
CA PRO A 124 -17.74 21.42 -4.12
C PRO A 124 -19.16 21.83 -4.51
N GLY A 125 -19.93 22.27 -3.53
CA GLY A 125 -21.29 22.78 -3.72
C GLY A 125 -21.34 24.10 -4.50
N MET A 126 -22.55 24.52 -4.87
CA MET A 126 -22.74 25.81 -5.54
C MET A 126 -22.29 26.95 -4.62
N TYR A 127 -21.60 27.95 -5.18
CA TYR A 127 -21.06 29.12 -4.46
C TYR A 127 -20.02 28.84 -3.37
N GLN A 128 -19.41 27.65 -3.33
CA GLN A 128 -18.28 27.37 -2.45
C GLN A 128 -16.94 27.79 -3.08
N PRO A 129 -15.93 28.21 -2.27
CA PRO A 129 -14.62 28.54 -2.78
C PRO A 129 -13.95 27.30 -3.40
N LYS A 130 -13.39 27.44 -4.60
CA LYS A 130 -12.73 26.34 -5.33
C LYS A 130 -11.36 25.97 -4.75
N ARG A 131 -10.73 26.90 -4.04
CA ARG A 131 -9.41 26.74 -3.42
C ARG A 131 -9.45 27.39 -2.06
N VAL A 132 -8.99 26.68 -1.05
CA VAL A 132 -8.84 27.17 0.32
C VAL A 132 -7.43 26.76 0.76
N GLU A 133 -6.65 27.72 1.25
CA GLU A 133 -5.33 27.48 1.83
C GLU A 133 -5.50 27.39 3.36
N ASP A 134 -4.71 26.53 4.03
CA ASP A 134 -4.71 26.32 5.48
C ASP A 134 -6.10 26.07 6.13
N ALA A 135 -6.91 25.25 5.47
CA ALA A 135 -8.24 24.87 5.97
C ALA A 135 -8.17 23.84 7.11
N LYS A 136 -8.94 24.06 8.18
CA LYS A 136 -9.23 23.03 9.19
C LYS A 136 -10.39 22.16 8.73
N ILE A 137 -10.14 20.88 8.55
CA ILE A 137 -11.14 19.93 8.04
C ILE A 137 -11.86 19.27 9.21
N LEU A 138 -13.19 19.41 9.24
CA LEU A 138 -14.05 18.70 10.18
C LEU A 138 -14.42 17.33 9.61
N ILE A 139 -14.06 16.27 10.32
CA ILE A 139 -14.53 14.91 10.03
C ILE A 139 -15.69 14.61 10.98
N ALA A 140 -16.90 14.60 10.44
CA ALA A 140 -18.11 14.28 11.18
C ALA A 140 -18.76 13.01 10.61
N ASN A 141 -19.12 12.08 11.47
CA ASN A 141 -19.89 10.88 11.11
C ASN A 141 -21.40 11.07 11.27
N THR A 142 -21.85 12.31 11.45
CA THR A 142 -23.27 12.65 11.62
C THR A 142 -23.85 13.17 10.32
N PRO A 143 -25.06 12.73 9.92
CA PRO A 143 -25.78 13.37 8.83
C PRO A 143 -26.05 14.83 9.20
N MET A 144 -25.87 15.74 8.26
CA MET A 144 -26.07 17.19 8.45
C MET A 144 -27.55 17.59 8.39
N ASP A 145 -28.44 16.62 8.15
CA ASP A 145 -29.81 16.82 7.70
C ASP A 145 -30.80 16.14 8.65
N THR A 146 -30.71 16.47 9.94
CA THR A 146 -31.60 15.91 10.96
C THR A 146 -32.34 17.01 11.71
N ASP A 147 -33.63 17.16 11.37
CA ASP A 147 -34.67 17.83 12.17
C ASP A 147 -34.85 17.20 13.58
N LYS A 148 -34.14 16.10 13.89
CA LYS A 148 -34.17 15.41 15.19
C LYS A 148 -32.76 15.08 15.67
N VAL A 149 -32.32 15.79 16.70
CA VAL A 149 -31.00 15.64 17.31
C VAL A 149 -31.04 14.50 18.34
N TYR A 150 -30.31 13.42 18.09
CA TYR A 150 -30.03 12.39 19.09
C TYR A 150 -28.67 12.69 19.71
N TRP A 151 -28.65 13.10 20.98
CA TRP A 151 -27.51 13.64 21.74
C TRP A 151 -26.31 12.69 21.91
N SER A 152 -26.46 11.39 21.61
CA SER A 152 -25.44 10.39 21.93
C SER A 152 -24.52 10.06 20.75
N ALA A 153 -23.24 10.44 20.91
CA ALA A 153 -22.06 9.92 20.21
C ALA A 153 -21.71 10.56 18.85
N VAL A 154 -21.23 11.81 18.90
CA VAL A 154 -20.40 12.38 17.83
C VAL A 154 -18.93 12.19 18.20
N CYS A 155 -18.23 11.28 17.55
CA CYS A 155 -16.77 11.22 17.63
C CYS A 155 -16.18 12.29 16.70
N LEU A 156 -15.61 13.34 17.29
CA LEU A 156 -14.92 14.41 16.56
C LEU A 156 -13.45 14.03 16.37
N GLY A 157 -13.07 13.75 15.13
CA GLY A 157 -11.66 13.62 14.73
C GLY A 157 -11.20 14.93 14.09
N VAL A 158 -10.13 15.53 14.63
CA VAL A 158 -9.47 16.68 14.00
C VAL A 158 -8.25 16.15 13.25
N ALA A 159 -8.24 16.31 11.93
CA ALA A 159 -7.07 16.01 11.10
C ALA A 159 -6.59 17.29 10.43
N GLU A 160 -5.34 17.66 10.69
CA GLU A 160 -4.64 18.71 9.95
C GLU A 160 -4.09 18.07 8.67
N VAL A 161 -4.81 18.25 7.56
CA VAL A 161 -4.37 17.80 6.23
C VAL A 161 -4.24 19.02 5.35
N LEU A 162 -3.04 19.23 4.78
CA LEU A 162 -2.83 20.12 3.65
C LEU A 162 -3.64 19.58 2.48
N CYS A 163 -4.80 20.17 2.23
CA CYS A 163 -5.71 19.75 1.18
C CYS A 163 -5.63 20.76 0.04
N GLU A 164 -4.85 20.46 -0.99
CA GLU A 164 -5.02 21.11 -2.28
C GLU A 164 -6.28 20.53 -2.94
N ILE A 165 -7.42 21.17 -2.73
CA ILE A 165 -8.64 20.88 -3.51
C ILE A 165 -8.39 21.40 -4.93
N LYS A 166 -7.73 20.61 -5.77
CA LYS A 166 -7.62 20.86 -7.21
C LYS A 166 -8.84 20.24 -7.90
N ALA A 167 -9.61 21.10 -8.56
CA ALA A 167 -10.75 20.71 -9.40
C ALA A 167 -10.29 20.13 -10.74
#